data_AF-A0A9W6RWY7-F1
#
_entry.id   AF-A0A9W6RWY7-F1
#
_cell.length_a   1.000
_cell.length_b   1.000
_cell.length_c   1.000
_cell.angle_alpha   90.00
_cell.angle_beta   90.00
_cell.angle_gamma   90.00
#
_symmetry.space_group_name_H-M   'P 1'
#
loop_
_entity.id
_entity.type
_entity.pdbx_description
1 polymer ?
#
loop_
_entity_poly.entity_id
_entity_poly.type
_entity_poly.pdbx_seq_one_letter_code
_entity_poly.pdbx_strand_id
1 'polypeptide(L)' 'MTGWVDAANWLQKLRESFPDWAFLYDPWQNTWSALRGKNDRVTATTAIELNALLREKRKKHTYA' A
#
# COMPACT_ATOMS: atom_id res chain seq x y z
N MET A 1 11.91 -19.83 4.99
CA MET A 1 10.62 -19.48 5.65
C MET A 1 10.72 -18.02 6.06
N THR A 2 10.54 -17.09 5.11
CA THR A 2 11.02 -15.68 5.23
C THR A 2 10.03 -14.64 4.70
N GLY A 3 9.14 -14.99 3.76
CA GLY A 3 8.25 -14.02 3.11
C GLY A 3 7.23 -13.31 4.02
N TRP A 4 6.86 -13.90 5.16
CA TRP A 4 5.89 -13.31 6.09
C TRP A 4 6.46 -12.13 6.90
N VAL A 5 7.74 -12.20 7.27
CA VAL A 5 8.41 -11.13 8.02
C VAL A 5 8.60 -9.92 7.12
N ASP A 6 8.96 -10.15 5.86
CA ASP A 6 9.04 -9.08 4.84
C ASP A 6 7.69 -8.39 4.61
N ALA A 7 6.60 -9.16 4.53
CA ALA A 7 5.27 -8.59 4.35
C ALA A 7 4.85 -7.72 5.56
N ALA A 8 5.09 -8.19 6.78
CA ALA A 8 4.78 -7.43 8.00
C ALA A 8 5.57 -6.11 8.07
N ASN A 9 6.87 -6.15 7.76
CA ASN A 9 7.72 -4.95 7.72
C ASN A 9 7.24 -3.94 6.68
N TRP A 10 6.81 -4.41 5.51
CA TRP A 10 6.24 -3.55 4.48
C TRP A 10 4.90 -2.92 4.88
N LEU A 11 4.01 -3.70 5.50
CA LEU A 11 2.74 -3.18 6.02
C LEU A 11 2.97 -2.09 7.07
N GLN A 12 3.95 -2.26 7.97
CA GLN A 12 4.30 -1.23 8.94
C GLN A 12 4.78 0.06 8.26
N LYS A 13 5.75 -0.04 7.35
CA LYS A 13 6.29 1.13 6.61
C LYS A 13 5.21 1.88 5.83
N LEU A 14 4.26 1.16 5.23
CA LEU A 14 3.14 1.75 4.51
C LEU A 14 2.21 2.53 5.44
N ARG A 15 1.86 1.98 6.61
CA ARG A 15 1.04 2.65 7.62
C ARG A 15 1.71 3.91 8.16
N GLU A 16 3.01 3.86 8.42
CA GLU A 16 3.78 5.02 8.88
C GLU A 16 3.85 6.13 7.81
N SER A 17 3.96 5.75 6.54
CA SER A 17 4.07 6.71 5.42
C SER A 17 2.73 7.33 4.99
N PHE A 18 1.62 6.65 5.27
CA PHE A 18 0.28 6.98 4.80
C PHE A 18 -0.78 6.66 5.88
N PRO A 19 -0.84 7.45 6.96
CA PRO A 19 -1.70 7.15 8.11
C PRO A 19 -3.20 7.15 7.79
N ASP A 20 -3.63 7.87 6.74
CA ASP A 20 -5.03 7.93 6.30
C ASP A 20 -5.47 6.73 5.43
N TRP A 21 -4.59 5.76 5.20
CA TRP A 21 -4.84 4.62 4.33
C TRP A 21 -4.85 3.31 5.13
N ALA A 22 -5.78 2.43 4.78
CA ALA A 22 -5.81 1.04 5.23
C ALA A 22 -5.06 0.15 4.23
N PHE A 23 -4.31 -0.83 4.76
CA PHE A 23 -3.44 -1.71 3.97
C PHE A 23 -3.73 -3.17 4.25
N LEU A 24 -3.74 -3.98 3.18
CA LEU A 24 -3.92 -5.42 3.22
C LEU A 24 -2.95 -6.09 2.25
N TYR A 25 -2.37 -7.22 2.68
CA TYR A 25 -1.65 -8.15 1.81
C TYR A 25 -2.39 -9.48 1.79
N ASP A 26 -2.73 -9.95 0.60
CA ASP A 26 -3.25 -11.30 0.35
C ASP A 26 -2.10 -12.18 -0.16
N PRO A 27 -1.60 -13.14 0.65
CA PRO A 27 -0.50 -14.02 0.28
C PRO A 27 -0.91 -15.12 -0.71
N TRP A 28 -2.19 -15.47 -0.81
CA TRP A 28 -2.68 -16.48 -1.76
C TRP A 28 -2.77 -15.93 -3.17
N GLN A 29 -3.17 -14.66 -3.30
CA GLN A 29 -3.24 -13.96 -4.59
C GLN A 29 -1.99 -13.11 -4.87
N ASN A 30 -1.02 -13.10 -3.97
CA ASN A 30 0.15 -12.22 -4.01
C ASN A 30 -0.22 -10.76 -4.34
N THR A 31 -1.25 -10.24 -3.68
CA THR A 31 -1.84 -8.94 -3.99
C THR A 31 -1.76 -8.01 -2.80
N TRP A 32 -1.28 -6.79 -3.05
CA TRP A 32 -1.20 -5.69 -2.09
C TRP A 32 -2.30 -4.69 -2.39
N SER A 33 -3.08 -4.32 -1.38
CA SER A 33 -4.20 -3.38 -1.50
C SER A 33 -4.06 -2.23 -0.51
N ALA A 34 -4.34 -1.02 -0.98
CA ALA A 34 -4.49 0.19 -0.18
C ALA A 34 -5.87 0.82 -0.41
N LEU A 35 -6.51 1.23 0.67
CA LEU A 35 -7.86 1.81 0.68
C LEU A 35 -7.86 3.12 1.47
N ARG A 36 -8.49 4.17 0.94
CA ARG A 36 -8.76 5.41 1.67
C ARG A 36 -10.21 5.85 1.43
N GLY A 37 -10.97 5.99 2.50
CA GLY A 37 -12.40 6.32 2.39
C GLY A 37 -13.17 5.33 1.52
N LYS A 38 -14.18 5.82 0.79
CA LYS A 38 -15.08 4.97 -0.02
C LYS A 38 -14.64 4.79 -1.47
N ASN A 39 -13.83 5.71 -2.01
CA ASN A 39 -13.59 5.81 -3.44
C ASN A 39 -12.12 5.57 -3.85
N ASP A 40 -11.18 5.67 -2.92
CA ASP A 40 -9.76 5.50 -3.25
C ASP A 40 -9.32 4.07 -2.95
N ARG A 41 -9.12 3.30 -4.02
CA ARG A 41 -8.49 1.98 -3.97
C ARG A 41 -7.27 1.96 -4.88
N VAL A 42 -6.19 1.36 -4.41
CA VAL A 42 -4.98 1.07 -5.19
C VAL A 42 -4.56 -0.37 -4.92
N THR A 43 -4.24 -1.11 -5.96
CA THR A 43 -3.79 -2.50 -5.86
C THR A 43 -2.50 -2.70 -6.64
N ALA A 44 -1.64 -3.59 -6.17
CA ALA A 44 -0.36 -3.90 -6.80
C ALA A 44 0.06 -5.35 -6.51
N THR A 45 1.04 -5.85 -7.25
CA THR A 45 1.58 -7.23 -7.03
C THR A 45 2.73 -7.26 -6.02
N THR A 46 3.32 -6.10 -5.73
CA THR A 46 4.40 -5.95 -4.74
C THR A 46 4.17 -4.73 -3.84
N ALA A 47 4.73 -4.76 -2.63
CA ALA A 47 4.68 -3.62 -1.71
C ALA A 47 5.40 -2.37 -2.25
N ILE A 48 6.47 -2.57 -3.03
CA ILE A 48 7.26 -1.49 -3.65
C ILE A 48 6.40 -0.75 -4.67
N GLU A 49 5.72 -1.49 -5.54
CA GLU A 49 4.80 -0.96 -6.55
C GLU A 49 3.64 -0.20 -5.89
N LEU A 50 3.02 -0.79 -4.85
CA LEU A 50 1.96 -0.12 -4.11
C LEU A 50 2.41 1.23 -3.53
N ASN A 51 3.59 1.27 -2.92
CA ASN A 51 4.17 2.49 -2.37
C ASN A 51 4.44 3.54 -3.46
N ALA A 52 4.95 3.14 -4.63
CA ALA A 52 5.17 4.06 -5.75
C ALA A 52 3.84 4.70 -6.21
N LEU A 53 2.81 3.88 -6.45
CA LEU A 53 1.48 4.34 -6.87
C LEU A 53 0.86 5.32 -5.87
N LEU A 54 1.00 5.05 -4.57
CA LEU A 54 0.49 5.94 -3.52
C LEU A 54 1.25 7.26 -3.46
N ARG A 55 2.56 7.26 -3.69
CA ARG A 55 3.36 8.49 -3.77
C ARG A 55 2.95 9.35 -4.95
N GLU A 56 2.72 8.74 -6.11
CA GLU A 56 2.21 9.45 -7.28
C GLU A 56 0.82 10.03 -7.03
N LYS A 57 -0.07 9.27 -6.38
CA LYS A 57 -1.40 9.74 -6.03
C LYS A 57 -1.38 10.89 -5.02
N ARG A 58 -0.48 10.84 -4.03
CA ARG A 58 -0.26 11.95 -3.08
C ARG A 58 0.20 13.21 -3.81
N LYS A 59 1.16 13.10 -4.73
CA LYS A 59 1.63 14.24 -5.54
C LYS A 59 0.47 14.89 -6.33
N LYS A 60 -0.38 14.09 -6.97
CA LYS A 60 -1.54 14.60 -7.73
C LYS A 60 -2.52 15.42 -6.87
N HIS A 61 -2.64 15.11 -5.58
CA HIS A 61 -3.48 15.86 -4.65
C HIS A 61 -2.84 17.13 -4.08
N THR A 62 -1.51 17.26 -4.12
CA THR A 62 -0.80 18.44 -3.57
C THR A 62 -0.71 19.60 -4.59
N TYR A 63 -1.02 19.36 -5.86
CA TYR A 63 -1.01 20.36 -6.94
C TYR A 63 -2.41 20.69 -7.48
N ALA A 64 -3.46 20.38 -6.73
CA ALA A 64 -4.85 20.68 -7.07
C ALA A 64 -5.43 21.72 -6.11
#